data_AF-A0A9E5UHK6-F1
#
_entry.id   AF-A0A9E5UHK6-F1
#
_cell.length_a   1.000
_cell.length_b   1.000
_cell.length_c   1.000
_cell.angle_alpha   90.00
_cell.angle_beta   90.00
_cell.angle_gamma   90.00
#
_symmetry.space_group_name_H-M   'P 1'
#
loop_
_entity.id
_entity.type
_entity.pdbx_description
1 polymer ?
#
loop_
_entity_poly.entity_id
_entity_poly.type
_entity_poly.pdbx_seq_one_letter_code
_entity_poly.pdbx_strand_id
1 'polypeptide(L)'
;MSKFDLEQFVQTADRIRNKAVAENRLVDNPSGEELRRLLEKEPGIEKTMYGNFVAESEPSSRSAMFTKNSVDYPFGEAELKLLAQCEEALAKERLISIDRVVGIENSGTTVRLIIPERF
;
A
#
# COMPACT_ATOMS: atom_id res chain seq x y z
N MET A 1 -6.68 -28.51 11.63
CA MET A 1 -6.71 -27.03 11.44
C MET A 1 -6.52 -26.78 9.97
N SER A 2 -7.43 -26.08 9.31
CA SER A 2 -7.22 -25.68 7.91
C SER A 2 -6.04 -24.73 7.87
N LYS A 3 -4.99 -25.10 7.14
CA LYS A 3 -3.83 -24.23 6.90
C LYS A 3 -4.35 -22.97 6.19
N PHE A 4 -4.05 -21.79 6.73
CA PHE A 4 -4.38 -20.54 6.06
C PHE A 4 -3.73 -20.51 4.68
N ASP A 5 -4.49 -20.12 3.67
CA ASP A 5 -4.01 -19.99 2.30
C ASP A 5 -3.36 -18.61 2.11
N LEU A 6 -2.03 -18.60 1.95
CA LEU A 6 -1.27 -17.36 1.79
C LEU A 6 -1.66 -16.60 0.51
N GLU A 7 -2.22 -17.29 -0.49
CA GLU A 7 -2.69 -16.66 -1.73
C GLU A 7 -3.85 -15.69 -1.47
N GLN A 8 -4.53 -15.79 -0.32
CA GLN A 8 -5.56 -14.83 0.07
C GLN A 8 -5.04 -13.40 0.16
N PHE A 9 -3.77 -13.18 0.51
CA PHE A 9 -3.18 -11.82 0.50
C PHE A 9 -3.13 -11.24 -0.92
N VAL A 10 -2.66 -12.03 -1.89
CA VAL A 10 -2.55 -11.63 -3.30
C VAL A 10 -3.93 -11.39 -3.89
N GLN A 11 -4.85 -12.34 -3.70
CA GLN A 11 -6.23 -12.24 -4.18
C GLN A 11 -6.94 -11.00 -3.61
N THR A 12 -6.71 -10.68 -2.34
CA THR A 12 -7.29 -9.49 -1.70
C THR A 12 -6.72 -8.21 -2.33
N ALA A 13 -5.41 -8.12 -2.52
CA ALA A 13 -4.79 -6.98 -3.20
C ALA A 13 -5.34 -6.78 -4.63
N ASP A 14 -5.52 -7.86 -5.38
CA ASP A 14 -6.10 -7.83 -6.72
C ASP A 14 -7.56 -7.36 -6.70
N ARG A 15 -8.38 -7.85 -5.76
CA ARG A 15 -9.78 -7.39 -5.62
C ARG A 15 -9.84 -5.89 -5.31
N ILE A 16 -8.99 -5.40 -4.41
CA ILE A 16 -8.91 -3.97 -4.07
C ILE A 16 -8.56 -3.14 -5.31
N ARG A 17 -7.51 -3.52 -6.04
CA ARG A 17 -7.08 -2.81 -7.25
C ARG A 17 -8.15 -2.86 -8.33
N ASN A 18 -8.69 -4.03 -8.65
CA ASN A 18 -9.67 -4.20 -9.72
C ASN A 18 -10.95 -3.40 -9.43
N LYS A 19 -11.37 -3.35 -8.16
CA LYS A 19 -12.48 -2.50 -7.74
C LYS A 19 -12.17 -1.01 -7.92
N ALA A 20 -10.99 -0.55 -7.54
CA ALA A 20 -10.57 0.83 -7.76
C ALA A 20 -10.48 1.21 -9.24
N VAL A 21 -10.06 0.29 -10.12
CA VAL A 21 -10.12 0.48 -11.58
C VAL A 21 -11.56 0.61 -12.05
N ALA A 22 -12.44 -0.34 -11.67
CA ALA A 22 -13.84 -0.35 -12.09
C ALA A 22 -14.60 0.92 -11.66
N GLU A 23 -14.22 1.50 -10.52
CA GLU A 23 -14.82 2.72 -9.97
C GLU A 23 -14.08 4.00 -10.34
N ASN A 24 -13.07 3.94 -11.23
CA ASN A 24 -12.26 5.09 -11.67
C ASN A 24 -11.60 5.88 -10.52
N ARG A 25 -11.14 5.16 -9.50
CA ARG A 25 -10.45 5.68 -8.30
C ARG A 25 -8.96 5.33 -8.25
N LEU A 26 -8.42 4.69 -9.29
CA LEU A 26 -7.02 4.29 -9.35
C LEU A 26 -6.17 5.27 -10.16
N VAL A 27 -5.06 5.73 -9.57
CA VAL A 27 -3.95 6.38 -10.27
C VAL A 27 -2.88 5.32 -10.53
N ASP A 28 -2.76 4.87 -11.78
CA ASP A 28 -1.88 3.75 -12.16
C ASP A 28 -0.54 4.25 -12.69
N ASN A 29 0.54 3.80 -12.05
CA ASN A 29 1.95 4.12 -12.35
C ASN A 29 2.23 5.63 -12.60
N PRO A 30 1.84 6.53 -11.69
CA PRO A 30 2.15 7.96 -11.84
C PRO A 30 3.66 8.20 -11.90
N SER A 31 4.03 9.18 -12.71
CA SER A 31 5.38 9.75 -12.77
C SER A 31 5.77 10.45 -11.47
N GLY A 32 7.07 10.71 -11.29
CA GLY A 32 7.55 11.48 -10.15
C GLY A 32 6.90 12.87 -10.05
N GLU A 33 6.69 13.56 -11.18
CA GLU A 33 6.04 14.86 -11.20
C GLU A 33 4.56 14.80 -10.80
N GLU A 34 3.84 13.76 -11.23
CA GLU A 34 2.46 13.53 -10.81
C GLU A 34 2.37 13.24 -9.32
N LEU A 35 3.26 12.39 -8.78
CA LEU A 35 3.34 12.12 -7.35
C LEU A 35 3.62 13.39 -6.53
N ARG A 36 4.52 14.26 -7.01
CA ARG A 36 4.80 15.55 -6.36
C ARG A 36 3.57 16.46 -6.33
N ARG A 37 2.79 16.51 -7.42
CA ARG A 37 1.53 17.28 -7.47
C ARG A 37 0.44 16.71 -6.57
N LEU A 38 0.45 15.40 -6.30
CA LEU A 38 -0.44 14.78 -5.32
C LEU A 38 -0.02 15.18 -3.91
N LEU A 39 1.26 15.04 -3.56
CA LEU A 39 1.79 15.48 -2.26
C LEU A 39 1.52 16.96 -1.96
N GLU A 40 1.65 17.85 -2.95
CA GLU A 40 1.40 19.29 -2.77
C GLU A 40 -0.05 19.62 -2.35
N LYS A 41 -0.99 18.71 -2.57
CA LYS A 41 -2.40 18.88 -2.21
C LYS A 41 -2.74 18.25 -0.86
N GLU A 42 -1.83 17.47 -0.29
CA GLU A 42 -2.07 16.69 0.91
C GLU A 42 -2.12 17.60 2.15
N PRO A 43 -3.17 17.53 2.97
CA PRO A 43 -3.25 18.32 4.19
C PRO A 43 -2.08 18.05 5.14
N GLY A 44 -1.46 19.12 5.65
CA GLY A 44 -0.35 19.01 6.62
C GLY A 44 1.02 18.76 5.98
N ILE A 45 1.11 18.59 4.66
CA ILE A 45 2.40 18.52 3.97
C ILE A 45 2.93 19.94 3.71
N GLU A 46 4.18 20.17 4.09
CA GLU A 46 4.86 21.45 3.90
C GLU A 46 6.01 21.34 2.89
N LYS A 47 6.14 22.32 2.00
CA LYS A 47 7.25 22.42 1.05
C LYS A 47 8.36 23.30 1.64
N THR A 48 9.54 22.73 1.79
CA THR A 48 10.73 23.46 2.26
C THR A 48 11.24 24.44 1.21
N MET A 49 12.10 25.38 1.62
CA MET A 49 12.78 26.32 0.70
C MET A 49 13.62 25.63 -0.38
N TYR A 50 14.02 24.37 -0.17
CA TYR A 50 14.78 23.56 -1.13
C TYR A 50 13.88 22.71 -2.04
N GLY A 51 12.55 22.85 -1.93
CA GLY A 51 11.59 22.10 -2.73
C GLY A 51 11.34 20.67 -2.28
N ASN A 52 11.87 20.23 -1.14
CA ASN A 52 11.52 18.95 -0.52
C ASN A 52 10.20 19.06 0.27
N PHE A 53 9.51 17.94 0.46
CA PHE A 53 8.30 17.87 1.28
C PHE A 53 8.61 17.34 2.68
N VAL A 54 7.98 17.93 3.69
CA VAL A 54 7.99 17.45 5.08
C VAL A 54 6.63 16.82 5.35
N ALA A 55 6.67 15.62 5.92
CA ALA A 55 5.52 14.80 6.22
C ALA A 55 5.73 14.19 7.62
N GLU A 56 4.80 14.41 8.54
CA GLU A 56 4.84 13.81 9.88
C GLU A 56 3.99 12.54 9.89
N SER A 57 4.58 11.42 10.31
CA SER A 57 3.89 10.13 10.38
C SER A 57 3.95 9.56 11.80
N GLU A 58 2.83 8.98 12.23
CA GLU A 58 2.79 8.15 13.44
C GLU A 58 2.41 6.71 13.06
N PRO A 59 3.20 5.69 13.45
CA PRO A 59 4.44 5.78 14.24
C PRO A 59 5.62 6.35 13.42
N SER A 60 6.49 7.12 14.07
CA SER A 60 7.72 7.68 13.44
C SER A 60 8.82 6.64 13.16
N SER A 61 8.61 5.38 13.54
CA SER A 61 9.55 4.28 13.31
C SER A 61 8.87 2.92 13.23
N ARG A 62 9.65 1.88 12.90
CA ARG A 62 9.16 0.50 12.74
C ARG A 62 8.56 -0.04 14.03
N SER A 63 7.35 -0.58 13.94
CA SER A 63 6.66 -1.21 15.05
C SER A 63 6.95 -2.72 15.11
N ALA A 64 8.22 -3.07 15.35
CA ALA A 64 8.72 -4.45 15.25
C ALA A 64 7.93 -5.48 16.07
N MET A 65 7.48 -5.09 17.27
CA MET A 65 6.69 -5.95 18.17
C MET A 65 5.31 -6.37 17.61
N PHE A 66 4.81 -5.69 16.57
CA PHE A 66 3.54 -6.02 15.92
C PHE A 66 3.73 -6.73 14.57
N THR A 67 4.97 -6.88 14.11
CA THR A 67 5.27 -7.53 12.83
C THR A 67 5.22 -9.05 13.00
N LYS A 68 4.49 -9.74 12.11
CA LYS A 68 4.35 -11.21 12.11
C LYS A 68 4.60 -11.76 10.72
N ASN A 69 4.99 -13.03 10.66
CA ASN A 69 5.12 -13.80 9.42
C ASN A 69 4.50 -15.19 9.62
N SER A 70 4.15 -15.85 8.52
CA SER A 70 3.47 -17.15 8.53
C SER A 70 4.35 -18.34 8.93
N VAL A 71 5.68 -18.14 9.06
CA VAL A 71 6.64 -19.18 9.46
C VAL A 71 6.69 -19.28 10.98
N ASP A 72 6.84 -18.13 11.65
CA ASP A 72 6.97 -18.05 13.11
C ASP A 72 5.62 -17.97 13.83
N TYR A 73 4.59 -17.46 13.13
CA TYR A 73 3.24 -17.27 13.67
C TYR A 73 2.20 -17.88 12.71
N PRO A 74 1.49 -18.95 13.11
CA PRO A 74 0.50 -19.55 12.23
C PRO A 74 -0.64 -18.58 11.97
N PHE A 75 -0.84 -18.23 10.70
CA PHE A 75 -1.95 -17.38 10.27
C PHE A 75 -3.28 -18.14 10.28
N GLY A 76 -4.37 -17.41 10.45
CA GLY A 76 -5.72 -17.96 10.54
C GLY A 76 -6.81 -16.89 10.47
N GLU A 77 -7.78 -16.97 11.38
CA GLU A 77 -8.94 -16.08 11.38
C GLU A 77 -8.58 -14.60 11.56
N ALA A 78 -7.51 -14.29 12.31
CA ALA A 78 -7.08 -12.92 12.53
C ALA A 78 -6.66 -12.26 11.21
N GLU A 79 -5.89 -12.96 10.37
CA GLU A 79 -5.46 -12.48 9.06
C GLU A 79 -6.62 -12.38 8.08
N LEU A 80 -7.59 -13.31 8.11
CA LEU A 80 -8.81 -13.18 7.29
C LEU A 80 -9.62 -11.92 7.64
N LYS A 81 -9.74 -11.62 8.95
CA LYS A 81 -10.39 -10.39 9.42
C LYS A 81 -9.61 -9.15 8.99
N LEU A 82 -8.28 -9.19 9.07
CA LEU A 82 -7.41 -8.11 8.60
C LEU A 82 -7.60 -7.85 7.10
N LEU A 83 -7.63 -8.90 6.27
CA LEU A 83 -7.85 -8.78 4.83
C LEU A 83 -9.21 -8.13 4.52
N ALA A 84 -10.28 -8.55 5.20
CA ALA A 84 -11.60 -7.93 5.05
C ALA A 84 -11.61 -6.46 5.48
N GLN A 85 -10.92 -6.11 6.58
CA GLN A 85 -10.77 -4.73 7.03
C GLN A 85 -9.99 -3.87 6.02
N CYS A 86 -8.93 -4.42 5.41
CA CYS A 86 -8.19 -3.74 4.36
C CYS A 86 -9.06 -3.44 3.13
N GLU A 87 -9.88 -4.40 2.69
CA GLU A 87 -10.83 -4.18 1.58
C GLU A 87 -11.84 -3.09 1.91
N GLU A 88 -12.43 -3.12 3.11
CA GLU A 88 -13.41 -2.12 3.51
C GLU A 88 -12.79 -0.71 3.59
N ALA A 89 -11.60 -0.62 4.20
CA ALA A 89 -10.89 0.65 4.36
C ALA A 89 -10.52 1.25 3.01
N LEU A 90 -9.89 0.47 2.12
CA LEU A 90 -9.40 0.95 0.83
C LEU A 90 -10.50 1.10 -0.24
N ALA A 91 -11.67 0.48 -0.06
CA ALA A 91 -12.80 0.66 -0.98
C ALA A 91 -13.33 2.10 -1.01
N LYS A 92 -13.11 2.88 0.05
CA LYS A 92 -13.61 4.25 0.21
C LYS A 92 -12.60 5.31 -0.26
N GLU A 93 -11.39 4.90 -0.61
CA GLU A 93 -10.27 5.80 -0.91
C GLU A 93 -9.99 5.88 -2.41
N ARG A 94 -9.36 6.97 -2.84
CA ARG A 94 -8.60 7.00 -4.10
C ARG A 94 -7.27 6.29 -3.85
N LEU A 95 -6.83 5.48 -4.81
CA LEU A 95 -5.65 4.63 -4.64
C LEU A 95 -4.58 4.99 -5.67
N ILE A 96 -3.32 4.84 -5.27
CA ILE A 96 -2.16 4.88 -6.14
C ILE A 96 -1.63 3.44 -6.28
N SER A 97 -1.44 2.99 -7.52
CA SER A 97 -0.85 1.67 -7.85
C SER A 97 0.47 1.88 -8.58
N ILE A 98 1.56 1.33 -8.06
CA ILE A 98 2.90 1.52 -8.60
C ILE A 98 3.64 0.19 -8.67
N ASP A 99 4.11 -0.16 -9.87
CA ASP A 99 4.98 -1.32 -10.08
C ASP A 99 6.46 -0.92 -9.99
N ARG A 100 7.25 -1.73 -9.27
CA ARG A 100 8.68 -1.49 -9.06
C ARG A 100 9.48 -2.78 -9.16
N VAL A 101 10.72 -2.66 -9.61
CA VAL A 101 11.74 -3.71 -9.51
C VAL A 101 12.41 -3.61 -8.14
N VAL A 102 12.55 -4.73 -7.44
CA VAL A 102 13.26 -4.81 -6.16
C VAL A 102 14.67 -5.31 -6.39
N GLY A 103 15.67 -4.51 -5.98
CA GLY A 103 17.08 -4.78 -6.20
C GLY A 103 17.64 -3.92 -7.33
N ILE A 104 18.52 -4.50 -8.15
CA ILE A 104 19.03 -3.84 -9.37
C ILE A 104 18.04 -4.02 -10.53
N GLU A 105 18.18 -3.22 -11.59
CA GLU A 105 17.25 -3.17 -12.73
C GLU A 105 16.91 -4.54 -13.34
N ASN A 106 17.85 -5.49 -13.33
CA ASN A 106 17.71 -6.82 -13.91
C ASN A 106 17.50 -7.94 -12.88
N SER A 107 17.07 -7.61 -11.65
CA SER A 107 16.88 -8.61 -10.58
C SER A 107 15.72 -9.58 -10.84
N GLY A 108 14.83 -9.28 -11.79
CA GLY A 108 13.68 -10.11 -12.15
C GLY A 108 12.53 -10.12 -11.13
N THR A 109 12.73 -9.52 -9.96
CA THR A 109 11.71 -9.43 -8.90
C THR A 109 10.95 -8.12 -9.01
N THR A 110 9.66 -8.20 -9.29
CA THR A 110 8.76 -7.05 -9.31
C THR A 110 7.81 -7.08 -8.12
N VAL A 111 7.51 -5.90 -7.59
CA VAL A 111 6.46 -5.70 -6.58
C VAL A 111 5.48 -4.65 -7.06
N ARG A 112 4.24 -4.79 -6.62
CA ARG A 112 3.20 -3.78 -6.79
C ARG A 112 2.87 -3.18 -5.43
N LEU A 113 2.92 -1.85 -5.36
CA LEU A 113 2.47 -1.08 -4.21
C LEU A 113 1.06 -0.58 -4.52
N ILE A 114 0.11 -0.83 -3.61
CA ILE A 114 -1.25 -0.29 -3.67
C ILE A 114 -1.46 0.44 -2.36
N ILE A 115 -1.54 1.76 -2.44
CA ILE A 115 -1.63 2.65 -1.27
C ILE A 115 -2.78 3.63 -1.46
N PRO A 116 -3.40 4.14 -0.37
CA PRO A 116 -4.30 5.27 -0.49
C PRO A 116 -3.55 6.51 -1.02
N GLU A 117 -4.26 7.39 -1.72
CA GLU A 117 -3.73 8.67 -2.22
C GLU A 117 -3.40 9.63 -1.06
N ARG A 118 -4.18 9.56 0.03
CA ARG A 118 -3.93 10.31 1.27
C ARG A 118 -2.69 9.80 2.01
N PHE A 119 -1.99 10.70 2.68
CA PHE A 119 -0.83 10.39 3.53
C PHE A 119 -1.26 10.08 4.97
#